data_AF-A0A101C8R8-F1
#
_entry.id   AF-A0A101C8R8-F1
#
_cell.length_a   1.000
_cell.length_b   1.000
_cell.length_c   1.000
_cell.angle_alpha   90.00
_cell.angle_beta   90.00
_cell.angle_gamma   90.00
#
_symmetry.space_group_name_H-M   'P 1'
#
loop_
_entity.id
_entity.type
_entity.pdbx_description
1 polymer ?
#
loop_
_entity_poly.entity_id
_entity_poly.type
_entity_poly.pdbx_seq_one_letter_code
_entity_poly.pdbx_strand_id
1 'polypeptide(L)'
;MKIKFGLVLFLILSLNSILSAQGGWDIGYLKIQNITADQVGKTFRIDFKSNKVKEKEPSIRSYFQTKDSNFILIDGTKIEFVEVRKINVDAGYYEEQFLLCKRCKSPLRISDMLLSEIKEEALIFIADFEMEINDKSDKINFKKEIEVHRNELEGLIFLNSKF
;
A
#
# COMPACT_ATOMS: atom_id res chain seq x y z
N MET A 1 58.63 0.02 18.50
CA MET A 1 57.20 -0.35 18.56
C MET A 1 56.86 -1.17 17.32
N LYS A 2 56.68 -2.50 17.45
CA LYS A 2 56.22 -3.35 16.35
C LYS A 2 54.70 -3.36 16.39
N ILE A 3 54.06 -2.47 15.63
CA ILE A 3 52.60 -2.54 15.45
C ILE A 3 52.33 -3.90 14.79
N LYS A 4 51.62 -4.77 15.49
CA LYS A 4 51.33 -6.12 15.03
C LYS A 4 50.50 -6.00 13.75
N PHE A 5 51.09 -6.36 12.61
CA PHE A 5 50.46 -6.32 11.28
C PHE A 5 49.07 -6.99 11.27
N GLY A 6 48.88 -8.03 12.10
CA GLY A 6 47.58 -8.70 12.26
C GLY A 6 46.48 -7.82 12.86
N LEU A 7 46.81 -6.83 13.68
CA LEU A 7 45.84 -5.92 14.31
C LEU A 7 45.33 -4.87 13.31
N VAL A 8 46.18 -4.46 12.38
CA VAL A 8 45.80 -3.59 11.25
C VAL A 8 44.91 -4.35 10.26
N LEU A 9 45.24 -5.61 9.96
CA LEU A 9 44.45 -6.46 9.06
C LEU A 9 43.05 -6.76 9.64
N PHE A 10 42.95 -6.99 10.95
CA PHE A 10 41.69 -7.22 11.64
C PHE A 10 40.79 -5.97 11.65
N LEU A 11 41.38 -4.77 11.78
CA LEU A 11 40.64 -3.50 11.68
C LEU A 11 40.11 -3.26 10.25
N ILE A 12 40.88 -3.60 9.22
CA ILE A 12 40.45 -3.44 7.82
C ILE A 12 39.30 -4.40 7.49
N LEU A 13 39.32 -5.62 8.03
CA LEU A 13 38.24 -6.60 7.85
C LEU A 13 36.97 -6.21 8.61
N SER A 14 37.09 -5.63 9.82
CA SER A 14 35.92 -5.21 10.60
C SER A 14 35.27 -3.92 10.08
N LEU A 15 36.05 -3.00 9.50
CA LEU A 15 35.54 -1.80 8.82
C LEU A 15 34.68 -2.13 7.59
N ASN A 16 34.94 -3.25 6.91
CA ASN A 16 34.15 -3.71 5.76
C ASN A 16 32.88 -4.48 6.16
N SER A 17 32.73 -4.88 7.43
CA SER A 17 31.55 -5.61 7.92
C SER A 17 30.41 -4.74 8.46
N ILE A 18 30.52 -3.41 8.38
CA ILE A 18 29.49 -2.46 8.88
C ILE A 18 28.45 -2.09 7.80
N LEU A 19 28.52 -2.70 6.61
CA LEU A 19 27.39 -2.67 5.68
C LEU A 19 26.33 -3.67 6.15
N SER A 20 25.69 -3.33 7.27
CA SER A 20 24.35 -3.82 7.56
C SER A 20 23.46 -3.30 6.45
N ALA A 21 23.28 -4.12 5.40
CA ALA A 21 22.12 -4.00 4.54
C ALA A 21 20.90 -4.29 5.42
N GLN A 22 20.39 -3.26 6.10
CA GLN A 22 18.99 -3.26 6.49
C GLN A 22 18.26 -3.32 5.16
N GLY A 23 17.77 -4.51 4.79
CA GLY A 23 17.01 -4.69 3.56
C GLY A 23 15.93 -3.62 3.51
N GLY A 24 16.09 -2.65 2.62
CA GLY A 24 15.11 -1.60 2.42
C GLY A 24 13.81 -2.25 1.98
N TRP A 25 12.71 -1.86 2.60
CA TRP A 25 11.40 -2.29 2.14
C TRP A 25 11.09 -1.55 0.84
N ASP A 26 11.34 -2.17 -0.31
CA ASP A 26 10.95 -1.64 -1.62
C ASP A 26 9.48 -1.95 -1.92
N ILE A 27 8.62 -1.48 -1.01
CA ILE A 27 7.19 -1.42 -1.23
C ILE A 27 7.03 -0.24 -2.18
N GLY A 28 7.02 -0.48 -3.50
CA GLY A 28 6.92 0.60 -4.48
C GLY A 28 5.80 1.55 -4.10
N TYR A 29 6.12 2.73 -3.59
CA TYR A 29 5.16 3.64 -2.96
C TYR A 29 5.22 5.02 -3.61
N LEU A 30 4.06 5.52 -4.02
CA LEU A 30 3.89 6.82 -4.66
C LEU A 30 3.05 7.71 -3.76
N LYS A 31 3.66 8.77 -3.23
CA LYS A 31 2.93 9.81 -2.50
C LYS A 31 1.92 10.49 -3.41
N ILE A 32 0.72 10.79 -2.90
CA ILE A 32 -0.37 11.42 -3.66
C ILE A 32 0.05 12.71 -4.38
N GLN A 33 0.92 13.50 -3.74
CA GLN A 33 1.45 14.77 -4.27
C GLN A 33 2.44 14.60 -5.43
N ASN A 34 2.98 13.40 -5.63
CA ASN A 34 3.98 13.08 -6.65
C ASN A 34 3.37 12.38 -7.87
N ILE A 35 2.04 12.24 -7.94
CA ILE A 35 1.38 11.58 -9.06
C ILE A 35 1.42 12.48 -10.28
N THR A 36 1.93 11.92 -11.37
CA THR A 36 2.13 12.56 -12.67
C THR A 36 1.43 11.77 -13.78
N ALA A 37 1.25 12.39 -14.95
CA ALA A 37 0.47 11.82 -16.05
C ALA A 37 1.02 10.48 -16.59
N ASP A 38 2.32 10.20 -16.44
CA ASP A 38 2.94 8.93 -16.81
C ASP A 38 2.51 7.74 -15.93
N GLN A 39 1.75 7.99 -14.88
CA GLN A 39 1.18 6.96 -14.00
C GLN A 39 -0.20 6.49 -14.49
N VAL A 40 -0.84 7.23 -15.40
CA VAL A 40 -2.10 6.81 -16.02
C VAL A 40 -1.88 5.51 -16.81
N GLY A 41 -2.81 4.58 -16.69
CA GLY A 41 -2.74 3.24 -17.27
C GLY A 41 -1.91 2.24 -16.46
N LYS A 42 -1.37 2.63 -15.30
CA LYS A 42 -0.72 1.70 -14.36
C LYS A 42 -1.70 1.22 -13.30
N THR A 43 -1.41 0.03 -12.77
CA THR A 43 -2.21 -0.60 -11.72
C THR A 43 -1.60 -0.33 -10.35
N PHE A 44 -2.47 0.07 -9.43
CA PHE A 44 -2.12 0.46 -8.07
C PHE A 44 -3.06 -0.20 -7.07
N ARG A 45 -2.62 -0.22 -5.82
CA ARG A 45 -3.51 -0.30 -4.68
C ARG A 45 -3.49 1.03 -3.93
N ILE A 46 -4.58 1.35 -3.24
CA ILE A 46 -4.76 2.64 -2.56
C ILE A 46 -4.35 2.53 -1.09
N ASP A 47 -3.59 3.50 -0.60
CA ASP A 47 -3.33 3.72 0.83
C ASP A 47 -4.18 4.91 1.31
N PHE A 48 -5.15 4.64 2.19
CA PHE A 48 -5.99 5.69 2.75
C PHE A 48 -5.26 6.54 3.78
N LYS A 49 -5.56 7.85 3.76
CA LYS A 49 -5.10 8.75 4.80
C LYS A 49 -5.71 8.37 6.14
N SER A 50 -4.86 8.08 7.12
CA SER A 50 -5.32 7.78 8.48
C SER A 50 -5.78 9.06 9.18
N ASN A 51 -6.97 9.00 9.78
CA ASN A 51 -7.45 10.05 10.69
C ASN A 51 -6.85 9.92 12.11
N LYS A 52 -6.07 8.86 12.38
CA LYS A 52 -5.40 8.68 13.66
C LYS A 52 -4.09 9.47 13.68
N VAL A 53 -3.79 10.09 14.81
CA VAL A 53 -2.48 10.72 15.05
C VAL A 53 -1.41 9.65 14.93
N LYS A 54 -0.58 9.73 13.88
CA LYS A 54 0.53 8.79 13.67
C LYS A 54 1.51 8.93 14.84
N GLU A 55 1.98 7.79 15.37
CA GLU A 55 3.08 7.79 16.33
C GLU A 55 4.31 8.45 15.68
N LYS A 56 5.04 9.26 16.44
CA LYS A 56 6.23 9.98 15.96
C LYS A 56 7.34 9.02 15.49
N GLU A 57 7.36 7.81 16.06
CA GLU A 57 8.21 6.69 15.69
C GLU A 57 7.36 5.41 15.73
N PRO A 58 6.65 5.07 14.63
CA PRO A 58 5.73 3.95 14.62
C PRO A 58 6.49 2.64 14.79
N SER A 59 6.15 1.87 15.82
CA SER A 59 6.65 0.50 15.93
C SER A 59 6.16 -0.34 14.74
N ILE A 60 6.90 -1.37 14.33
CA ILE A 60 6.46 -2.32 13.29
C ILE A 60 5.02 -2.82 13.58
N ARG A 61 4.70 -3.07 14.86
CA ARG A 61 3.36 -3.50 15.32
C ARG A 61 2.23 -2.50 15.03
N SER A 62 2.52 -1.20 14.98
CA SER A 62 1.53 -0.16 14.70
C SER A 62 0.96 -0.26 13.27
N TYR A 63 1.76 -0.75 12.30
CA TYR A 63 1.33 -0.98 10.92
C TYR A 63 0.35 -2.16 10.76
N PHE A 64 0.25 -3.07 11.73
CA PHE A 64 -0.69 -4.20 11.69
C PHE A 64 -2.10 -3.84 12.20
N GLN A 65 -2.22 -2.71 12.90
CA GLN A 65 -3.45 -2.35 13.62
C GLN A 65 -4.21 -1.17 13.01
N THR A 66 -3.61 -0.46 12.05
CA THR A 66 -4.29 0.61 11.32
C THR A 66 -5.24 0.03 10.28
N LYS A 67 -6.51 -0.07 10.69
CA LYS A 67 -7.64 -0.09 9.77
C LYS A 67 -7.96 1.34 9.42
N ASP A 68 -7.38 1.82 8.33
CA ASP A 68 -7.75 3.11 7.77
C ASP A 68 -9.02 2.91 6.95
N SER A 69 -9.94 3.87 7.04
CA SER A 69 -11.24 3.78 6.38
C SER A 69 -11.57 5.10 5.75
N ASN A 70 -12.02 5.07 4.50
CA ASN A 70 -12.36 6.27 3.79
C ASN A 70 -13.42 6.06 2.71
N PHE A 71 -13.90 7.15 2.13
CA PHE A 71 -14.99 7.16 1.16
C PHE A 71 -14.48 7.08 -0.28
N ILE A 72 -15.16 6.26 -1.07
CA ILE A 72 -15.00 6.14 -2.52
C ILE A 72 -16.34 6.51 -3.16
N LEU A 73 -16.30 7.30 -4.23
CA LEU A 73 -17.46 7.59 -5.05
C LEU A 73 -17.61 6.53 -6.14
N ILE A 74 -18.79 5.91 -6.19
CA ILE A 74 -19.18 4.89 -7.17
C ILE A 74 -20.54 5.28 -7.72
N ASP A 75 -20.65 5.57 -9.01
CA ASP A 75 -21.87 6.11 -9.66
C ASP A 75 -22.49 7.30 -8.89
N GLY A 76 -21.66 8.22 -8.40
CA GLY A 76 -22.09 9.37 -7.60
C GLY A 76 -22.51 9.04 -6.15
N THR A 77 -22.47 7.76 -5.75
CA THR A 77 -22.75 7.34 -4.37
C THR A 77 -21.46 7.24 -3.57
N LYS A 78 -21.39 7.93 -2.43
CA LYS A 78 -20.28 7.80 -1.47
C LYS A 78 -20.42 6.53 -0.66
N ILE A 79 -19.43 5.64 -0.75
CA ILE A 79 -19.40 4.35 -0.05
C ILE A 79 -18.12 4.28 0.77
N GLU A 80 -18.25 3.92 2.04
CA GLU A 80 -17.12 3.75 2.96
C GLU A 80 -16.45 2.39 2.75
N PHE A 81 -15.14 2.40 2.54
CA PHE A 81 -14.30 1.23 2.48
C PHE A 81 -13.30 1.23 3.62
N VAL A 82 -13.00 0.05 4.14
CA VAL A 82 -11.95 -0.17 5.13
C VAL A 82 -10.77 -0.82 4.42
N GLU A 83 -9.60 -0.24 4.58
CA GLU A 83 -8.37 -0.86 4.13
C GLU A 83 -7.96 -1.99 5.07
N VAL A 84 -7.76 -3.17 4.50
CA VAL A 84 -7.30 -4.36 5.18
C VAL A 84 -5.88 -4.64 4.71
N ARG A 85 -4.93 -4.65 5.66
CA ARG A 85 -3.51 -4.92 5.40
C ARG A 85 -3.06 -6.14 6.20
N LYS A 86 -2.30 -7.01 5.55
CA LYS A 86 -1.53 -8.09 6.17
C LYS A 86 -0.09 -7.96 5.68
N ILE A 87 0.82 -7.63 6.60
CA ILE A 87 2.25 -7.45 6.29
C ILE A 87 2.99 -8.73 6.63
N ASN A 88 3.85 -9.20 5.72
CA ASN A 88 4.86 -10.19 6.05
C ASN A 88 6.07 -9.47 6.64
N VAL A 89 6.26 -9.61 7.96
CA VAL A 89 7.25 -8.85 8.73
C VAL A 89 8.68 -9.17 8.32
N ASP A 90 8.94 -10.43 7.98
CA ASP A 90 10.28 -10.94 7.70
C ASP A 90 10.76 -10.51 6.32
N ALA A 91 9.83 -10.22 5.40
CA ALA A 91 10.13 -9.89 4.01
C ALA A 91 9.78 -8.44 3.62
N GLY A 92 9.16 -7.66 4.52
CA GLY A 92 8.93 -6.24 4.31
C GLY A 92 7.97 -5.90 3.17
N TYR A 93 7.01 -6.76 2.86
CA TYR A 93 5.97 -6.52 1.85
C TYR A 93 4.57 -6.83 2.36
N TYR A 94 3.55 -6.26 1.70
CA TYR A 94 2.15 -6.56 1.96
C TYR A 94 1.78 -7.92 1.34
N GLU A 95 1.58 -8.95 2.19
CA GLU A 95 1.07 -10.26 1.79
C GLU A 95 -0.37 -10.13 1.23
N GLU A 96 -1.19 -9.33 1.90
CA GLU A 96 -2.54 -8.98 1.44
C GLU A 96 -2.79 -7.50 1.68
N GLN A 97 -3.29 -6.80 0.67
CA GLN A 97 -3.81 -5.45 0.85
C GLN A 97 -4.99 -5.24 -0.10
N PHE A 98 -6.14 -4.90 0.47
CA PHE A 98 -7.39 -4.71 -0.25
C PHE A 98 -8.34 -3.80 0.52
N LEU A 99 -9.29 -3.21 -0.18
CA LEU A 99 -10.37 -2.42 0.36
C LEU A 99 -11.61 -3.29 0.55
N LEU A 100 -12.30 -3.14 1.68
CA LEU A 100 -13.48 -3.92 2.04
C LEU A 100 -14.64 -3.01 2.46
N CYS A 101 -15.77 -3.11 1.76
CA CYS A 101 -17.01 -2.48 2.20
C CYS A 101 -17.76 -3.41 3.18
N LYS A 102 -17.65 -3.13 4.48
CA LYS A 102 -18.33 -3.92 5.53
C LYS A 102 -19.82 -3.62 5.69
N ARG A 103 -20.25 -2.43 5.23
CA ARG A 103 -21.64 -1.95 5.36
C ARG A 103 -22.48 -2.22 4.11
N CYS A 104 -21.88 -2.79 3.07
CA CYS A 104 -22.57 -3.18 1.85
C CYS A 104 -23.43 -4.42 2.11
N LYS A 105 -24.53 -4.58 1.35
CA LYS A 105 -25.45 -5.73 1.48
C LYS A 105 -24.73 -7.07 1.34
N SER A 106 -23.76 -7.12 0.44
CA SER A 106 -22.78 -8.19 0.32
C SER A 106 -21.38 -7.58 0.50
N PRO A 107 -20.44 -8.27 1.16
CA PRO A 107 -19.06 -7.80 1.24
C PRO A 107 -18.50 -7.55 -0.16
N LEU A 108 -18.06 -6.31 -0.39
CA LEU A 108 -17.39 -5.92 -1.63
C LEU A 108 -15.91 -5.72 -1.35
N ARG A 109 -15.06 -6.42 -2.11
CA ARG A 109 -13.61 -6.30 -2.04
C ARG A 109 -13.08 -5.64 -3.32
N ILE A 110 -12.13 -4.73 -3.16
CA ILE A 110 -11.33 -4.15 -4.24
C ILE A 110 -9.87 -4.39 -3.90
N SER A 111 -9.09 -5.01 -4.78
CA SER A 111 -7.64 -5.17 -4.54
C SER A 111 -6.86 -4.23 -5.45
N ASP A 112 -6.81 -4.55 -6.73
CA ASP A 112 -6.00 -3.83 -7.70
C ASP A 112 -6.88 -2.91 -8.54
N MET A 113 -6.35 -1.73 -8.86
CA MET A 113 -7.08 -0.65 -9.51
C MET A 113 -6.22 0.00 -10.60
N LEU A 114 -6.77 0.14 -11.80
CA LEU A 114 -6.10 0.82 -12.90
C LEU A 114 -6.37 2.33 -12.79
N LEU A 115 -5.32 3.15 -12.69
CA LEU A 115 -5.47 4.60 -12.74
C LEU A 115 -5.88 5.02 -14.16
N SER A 116 -7.09 5.54 -14.31
CA SER A 116 -7.69 5.92 -15.60
C SER A 116 -7.49 7.40 -15.91
N GLU A 117 -7.70 8.25 -14.91
CA GLU A 117 -7.66 9.70 -15.08
C GLU A 117 -7.14 10.37 -13.80
N ILE A 118 -6.44 11.49 -13.97
CA ILE A 118 -5.96 12.35 -12.88
C ILE A 118 -6.71 13.68 -13.00
N LYS A 119 -7.59 13.96 -12.05
CA LYS A 119 -8.24 15.27 -11.89
C LYS A 119 -7.48 16.11 -10.86
N GLU A 120 -7.84 17.38 -10.76
CA GLU A 120 -7.26 18.31 -9.79
C GLU A 120 -7.46 17.81 -8.35
N GLU A 121 -8.71 17.51 -7.97
CA GLU A 121 -9.07 17.13 -6.59
C GLU A 121 -9.29 15.63 -6.38
N ALA A 122 -9.25 14.84 -7.45
CA ALA A 122 -9.57 13.42 -7.40
C ALA A 122 -8.76 12.59 -8.39
N LEU A 123 -8.73 11.30 -8.15
CA LEU A 123 -8.20 10.30 -9.06
C LEU A 123 -9.34 9.35 -9.46
N ILE A 124 -9.36 9.00 -10.75
CA ILE A 124 -10.35 8.08 -11.31
C ILE A 124 -9.67 6.75 -11.58
N PHE A 125 -10.26 5.68 -11.07
CA PHE A 125 -9.76 4.33 -11.25
C PHE A 125 -10.80 3.42 -11.89
N ILE A 126 -10.34 2.45 -12.65
CA ILE A 126 -11.13 1.26 -12.97
C ILE A 126 -10.75 0.19 -11.96
N ALA A 127 -11.70 -0.14 -11.08
CA ALA A 127 -11.52 -1.09 -9.99
C ALA A 127 -12.15 -2.45 -10.33
N ASP A 128 -11.42 -3.52 -10.01
CA ASP A 128 -11.93 -4.89 -10.03
C ASP A 128 -12.60 -5.21 -8.68
N PHE A 129 -13.92 -5.36 -8.70
CA PHE A 129 -14.73 -5.72 -7.55
C PHE A 129 -14.91 -7.24 -7.48
N GLU A 130 -14.71 -7.79 -6.29
CA GLU A 130 -15.07 -9.15 -5.92
C GLU A 130 -16.21 -9.09 -4.91
N MET A 131 -17.33 -9.73 -5.22
CA MET A 131 -18.52 -9.82 -4.37
C MET A 131 -18.81 -11.27 -4.01
N GLU A 132 -18.96 -11.53 -2.72
CA GLU A 132 -19.38 -12.83 -2.19
C GLU A 132 -20.91 -12.91 -2.14
N ILE A 133 -21.49 -13.99 -2.68
CA ILE A 133 -22.95 -14.11 -2.90
C ILE A 133 -23.60 -15.00 -1.83
N ASN A 134 -22.84 -15.92 -1.25
CA ASN A 134 -23.33 -17.03 -0.44
C ASN A 134 -22.15 -17.73 0.28
N ASP A 135 -22.45 -18.41 1.40
CA ASP A 135 -21.47 -19.13 2.25
C ASP A 135 -20.69 -20.26 1.54
N LYS A 136 -20.98 -20.50 0.25
CA LYS A 136 -20.42 -21.59 -0.57
C LYS A 136 -19.30 -21.13 -1.51
N SER A 137 -18.70 -19.97 -1.26
CA SER A 137 -17.52 -19.44 -1.98
C SER A 137 -17.74 -19.00 -3.44
N ASP A 138 -18.97 -18.90 -3.93
CA ASP A 138 -19.22 -18.34 -5.26
C ASP A 138 -18.95 -16.82 -5.23
N LYS A 139 -18.11 -16.37 -6.16
CA LYS A 139 -17.69 -14.98 -6.30
C LYS A 139 -18.13 -14.43 -7.65
N ILE A 140 -18.75 -13.25 -7.63
CA ILE A 140 -18.95 -12.45 -8.85
C ILE A 140 -17.84 -11.40 -8.92
N ASN A 141 -17.20 -11.34 -10.08
CA ASN A 141 -16.22 -10.31 -10.40
C ASN A 141 -16.79 -9.33 -11.42
N PHE A 142 -16.64 -8.03 -11.18
CA PHE A 142 -17.04 -7.00 -12.13
C PHE A 142 -16.12 -5.79 -12.04
N LYS A 143 -16.01 -5.04 -13.15
CA LYS A 143 -15.24 -3.81 -13.21
C LYS A 143 -16.14 -2.60 -13.06
N LYS A 144 -15.66 -1.59 -12.37
CA LYS A 144 -16.38 -0.32 -12.26
C LYS A 144 -15.43 0.85 -12.13
N GLU A 145 -15.84 1.98 -12.72
CA GLU A 145 -15.16 3.25 -12.48
C GLU A 145 -15.48 3.74 -11.07
N ILE A 146 -14.44 4.21 -10.39
CA ILE A 146 -14.54 4.81 -9.07
C ILE A 146 -13.76 6.12 -9.04
N GLU A 147 -14.24 7.05 -8.24
CA GLU A 147 -13.57 8.32 -7.97
C GLU A 147 -13.15 8.36 -6.50
N VAL A 148 -11.89 8.71 -6.27
CA VAL A 148 -11.33 8.86 -4.93
C VAL A 148 -10.69 10.23 -4.81
N HIS A 149 -11.16 11.03 -3.85
CA HIS A 149 -10.60 12.36 -3.63
C HIS A 149 -9.19 12.27 -3.07
N ARG A 150 -8.32 13.18 -3.51
CA ARG A 150 -6.90 13.20 -3.11
C ARG A 150 -6.70 13.41 -1.61
N ASN A 151 -7.61 14.14 -0.95
CA ASN A 151 -7.55 14.38 0.48
C ASN A 151 -7.77 13.10 1.32
N GLU A 152 -8.43 12.09 0.75
CA GLU A 152 -8.70 10.80 1.38
C GLU A 152 -7.53 9.80 1.22
N LEU A 153 -6.52 10.16 0.43
CA LEU A 153 -5.40 9.31 0.05
C LEU A 153 -4.10 9.77 0.72
N GLU A 154 -3.34 8.82 1.28
CA GLU A 154 -1.94 9.05 1.66
C GLU A 154 -1.02 8.81 0.46
N GLY A 155 -1.31 7.76 -0.32
CA GLY A 155 -0.53 7.38 -1.48
C GLY A 155 -1.07 6.17 -2.22
N LEU A 156 -0.28 5.70 -3.18
CA LEU A 156 -0.55 4.53 -4.02
C LEU A 156 0.60 3.54 -3.91
N ILE A 157 0.28 2.25 -3.94
CA ILE A 157 1.24 1.15 -3.87
C ILE A 157 1.31 0.49 -5.25
N PHE A 158 2.52 0.43 -5.82
CA PHE A 158 2.83 -0.27 -7.05
C PHE A 158 2.86 -1.78 -6.83
N LEU A 159 2.32 -2.52 -7.79
CA LEU A 159 2.40 -3.99 -7.80
C LEU A 159 3.66 -4.50 -8.52
N ASN A 160 4.32 -3.64 -9.30
CA ASN A 160 5.48 -3.97 -10.12
C ASN A 160 6.75 -3.23 -9.64
N SER A 161 7.04 -3.21 -8.33
CA SER A 161 8.44 -3.04 -7.90
C SER A 161 9.17 -4.37 -8.17
N LYS A 162 9.58 -4.57 -9.43
CA LYS A 162 10.47 -5.68 -9.75
C LYS A 162 11.82 -5.43 -9.07
N PHE A 163 12.13 -6.26 -8.09
CA PHE A 163 13.49 -6.57 -7.64
C PHE A 163 14.33 -7.12 -8.81
#